data_AF-A0A9D6F257-F1
#
_entry.id   AF-A0A9D6F257-F1
#
_cell.length_a   1.000
_cell.length_b   1.000
_cell.length_c   1.000
_cell.angle_alpha   90.00
_cell.angle_beta   90.00
_cell.angle_gamma   90.00
#
_symmetry.space_group_name_H-M   'P 1'
#
loop_
_entity.id
_entity.type
_entity.pdbx_description
1 polymer ?
#
loop_
_entity_poly.entity_id
_entity_poly.type
_entity_poly.pdbx_seq_one_letter_code
_entity_poly.pdbx_strand_id
1 'polypeptide(L)'
;MRRVVTYGIVSRALAIIVLVAGLAAYHQFLTIDYDQLSVTHLSFATAEIVFGIWLLFGFYPDYSRLVLVAFFLLMANIVFSQMLAEKDSCGCFGRVLVRPWIVFAIDLSALGLLLFIPRGESQPFNPRLMRIFAGLAGAVIVAGFSAIVFRMVPWEDTTDPQAPIPHRKVRQICQSIDQNYTSFASVEFELKKTTKSPGASGEKRIVKDAKGSTIATIFTPVRIEQSYRYIIRGDDVRRDSLDEFSRGAVAIISRGRELHFDPKTRRAVARDADMSTGAEPIDPRSLGFETPLISVSDWLRRHKLISVKDYQSESDQGISVRAVVSMPRAHATLETEWVVRFSAQFNFLPVSIDEYSRDGSHLRQGRYTYEKLPDGSAWFLKSLTIERWAAKAGMRNPVTILEYEVIGPPLLDKPITDSTFDMKFAPDTSIVVAPKMLHAMNSGPAKSFFALLPENSKELGSVRRYWPYVGGLNLVIFLLALWARRYIKL
;
A
#
# COMPACT_ATOMS: atom_id res chain seq x y z
N MET A 1 8.72 51.41 20.58
CA MET A 1 9.76 50.49 20.05
C MET A 1 9.67 49.04 20.54
N ARG A 2 9.61 48.72 21.85
CA ARG A 2 9.65 47.30 22.35
C ARG A 2 8.61 46.35 21.73
N ARG A 3 7.39 46.81 21.44
CA ARG A 3 6.31 45.97 20.88
C ARG A 3 6.57 45.52 19.43
N VAL A 4 7.22 46.36 18.63
CA VAL A 4 7.51 46.07 17.21
C VAL A 4 8.57 44.97 17.07
N VAL A 5 9.55 44.97 17.97
CA VAL A 5 10.63 43.97 17.97
C VAL A 5 10.10 42.56 18.29
N THR A 6 9.09 42.46 19.17
CA THR A 6 8.58 41.16 19.64
C THR A 6 7.85 40.39 18.54
N TYR A 7 6.95 41.05 17.79
CA TYR A 7 6.22 40.40 16.69
C TYR A 7 7.16 39.96 15.56
N GLY A 8 8.16 40.79 15.22
CA GLY A 8 9.13 40.46 14.17
C GLY A 8 9.92 39.19 14.49
N ILE A 9 10.35 39.01 15.75
CA ILE A 9 11.05 37.80 16.19
C ILE A 9 10.14 36.57 16.07
N VAL A 10 8.91 36.67 16.58
CA VAL A 10 7.96 35.53 16.55
C VAL A 10 7.56 35.17 15.14
N SER A 11 7.28 36.15 14.28
CA SER A 11 6.96 35.92 12.88
C SER A 11 8.10 35.21 12.14
N ARG A 12 9.36 35.59 12.40
CA ARG A 12 10.53 34.94 11.78
C ARG A 12 10.76 33.53 12.34
N ALA A 13 10.54 33.31 13.63
CA ALA A 13 10.62 31.98 14.22
C ALA A 13 9.57 31.03 13.60
N LEU A 14 8.32 31.48 13.47
CA LEU A 14 7.26 30.72 12.80
C LEU A 14 7.56 30.52 11.31
N ALA A 15 8.13 31.52 10.63
CA ALA A 15 8.57 31.40 9.24
C ALA A 15 9.57 30.25 9.05
N ILE A 16 10.56 30.14 9.95
CA ILE A 16 11.56 29.06 9.93
C ILE A 16 10.88 27.71 10.13
N ILE A 17 9.95 27.60 11.08
CA ILE A 17 9.21 26.33 11.32
C ILE A 17 8.45 25.89 10.07
N VAL A 18 7.68 26.79 9.45
CA VAL A 18 6.92 26.50 8.22
C VAL A 18 7.86 26.12 7.06
N LEU A 19 8.99 26.82 6.93
CA LEU A 19 9.98 26.53 5.90
C LEU A 19 10.64 25.16 6.07
N VAL A 20 10.97 24.77 7.31
CA VAL A 20 11.52 23.45 7.63
C VAL A 20 10.50 22.35 7.33
N ALA A 21 9.22 22.55 7.66
CA ALA A 21 8.15 21.62 7.33
C ALA A 21 8.03 21.42 5.80
N GLY A 22 7.94 22.52 5.05
CA GLY A 22 7.85 22.49 3.59
C GLY A 22 9.06 21.84 2.91
N LEU A 23 10.27 22.11 3.39
CA LEU A 23 11.49 21.47 2.88
C LEU A 23 11.54 19.97 3.22
N ALA A 24 11.08 19.56 4.40
CA ALA A 24 11.00 18.15 4.77
C ALA A 24 9.98 17.39 3.90
N ALA A 25 8.82 18.00 3.63
CA ALA A 25 7.82 17.47 2.71
C ALA A 25 8.36 17.38 1.27
N TYR A 26 9.09 18.41 0.82
CA TYR A 26 9.73 18.41 -0.50
C TYR A 26 10.85 17.36 -0.62
N HIS A 27 11.67 17.18 0.41
CA HIS A 27 12.70 16.14 0.44
C HIS A 27 12.08 14.73 0.38
N GLN A 28 10.96 14.50 1.07
CA GLN A 28 10.22 13.24 0.92
C GLN A 28 9.81 13.03 -0.54
N PHE A 29 9.31 14.07 -1.21
CA PHE A 29 8.94 13.99 -2.62
C PHE A 29 10.12 13.57 -3.51
N LEU A 30 11.32 14.11 -3.27
CA LEU A 30 12.54 13.73 -4.01
C LEU A 30 13.02 12.30 -3.75
N THR A 31 12.54 11.64 -2.70
CA THR A 31 12.99 10.30 -2.28
C THR A 31 11.94 9.20 -2.43
N ILE A 32 10.75 9.52 -2.95
CA ILE A 32 9.67 8.57 -3.25
C ILE A 32 9.69 8.23 -4.74
N ASP A 33 9.36 6.98 -5.07
CA ASP A 33 9.25 6.48 -6.44
C ASP A 33 8.18 7.28 -7.24
N TYR A 34 8.47 7.58 -8.51
CA TYR A 34 7.68 8.48 -9.37
C TYR A 34 6.23 8.01 -9.58
N ASP A 35 5.92 6.74 -9.34
CA ASP A 35 4.57 6.19 -9.51
C ASP A 35 3.62 6.55 -8.35
N GLN A 36 4.14 6.98 -7.19
CA GLN A 36 3.31 7.47 -6.06
C GLN A 36 3.24 9.00 -5.99
N LEU A 37 3.68 9.66 -7.04
CA LEU A 37 3.89 11.10 -7.09
C LEU A 37 2.55 11.85 -7.23
N SER A 38 1.90 12.14 -6.11
CA SER A 38 0.74 13.02 -6.14
C SER A 38 1.18 14.47 -6.28
N VAL A 39 0.80 15.10 -7.41
CA VAL A 39 1.00 16.54 -7.69
C VAL A 39 0.52 17.43 -6.54
N THR A 40 -0.48 16.97 -5.79
CA THR A 40 -1.02 17.66 -4.63
C THR A 40 0.01 17.80 -3.49
N HIS A 41 0.77 16.75 -3.16
CA HIS A 41 1.79 16.83 -2.10
C HIS A 41 2.90 17.81 -2.47
N LEU A 42 3.30 17.82 -3.74
CA LEU A 42 4.28 18.78 -4.26
C LEU A 42 3.75 20.22 -4.14
N SER A 43 2.48 20.43 -4.45
CA SER A 43 1.83 21.74 -4.36
C SER A 43 1.77 22.23 -2.91
N PHE A 44 1.47 21.35 -1.95
CA PHE A 44 1.51 21.68 -0.52
C PHE A 44 2.90 22.05 -0.04
N ALA A 45 3.90 21.20 -0.30
CA ALA A 45 5.28 21.49 0.09
C ALA A 45 5.79 22.81 -0.52
N THR A 46 5.45 23.06 -1.79
CA THR A 46 5.82 24.31 -2.47
C THR A 46 5.13 25.52 -1.84
N ALA A 47 3.83 25.40 -1.52
CA ALA A 47 3.08 26.46 -0.86
C ALA A 47 3.65 26.79 0.52
N GLU A 48 4.02 25.79 1.33
CA GLU A 48 4.67 25.99 2.63
C GLU A 48 6.02 26.69 2.51
N ILE A 49 6.86 26.30 1.53
CA ILE A 49 8.15 26.96 1.29
C ILE A 49 7.95 28.43 0.91
N VAL A 50 7.06 28.71 -0.06
CA VAL A 50 6.76 30.08 -0.50
C VAL A 50 6.21 30.92 0.65
N PHE A 51 5.34 30.33 1.48
CA PHE A 51 4.75 31.01 2.63
C PHE A 51 5.79 31.27 3.74
N GLY A 52 6.67 30.30 4.03
CA GLY A 52 7.80 30.49 4.94
C GLY A 52 8.73 31.62 4.49
N ILE A 53 9.06 31.68 3.19
CA ILE A 53 9.86 32.75 2.61
C ILE A 53 9.16 34.11 2.75
N TRP A 54 7.86 34.20 2.45
CA TRP A 54 7.06 35.42 2.62
C TRP A 54 7.21 35.97 4.04
N LEU A 55 7.00 35.10 5.04
CA LEU A 55 7.04 35.47 6.46
C LEU A 55 8.43 35.86 6.94
N LEU A 56 9.47 35.22 6.41
CA LEU A 56 10.86 35.50 6.77
C LEU A 56 11.27 36.93 6.39
N PHE A 57 10.84 37.39 5.21
CA PHE A 57 11.05 38.76 4.75
C PHE A 57 10.13 39.79 5.43
N GLY A 58 9.10 39.33 6.17
CA GLY A 58 8.20 40.19 6.92
C GLY A 58 7.27 41.02 6.04
N PHE A 59 6.94 40.53 4.84
CA PHE A 59 6.01 41.23 3.97
C PHE A 59 4.62 41.31 4.63
N TYR A 60 4.03 42.52 4.65
CA TYR A 60 2.65 42.77 5.10
C TYR A 60 2.29 42.16 6.47
N PRO A 61 2.88 42.66 7.58
CA PRO A 61 2.77 42.01 8.89
C PRO A 61 1.33 41.79 9.37
N ASP A 62 0.39 42.69 9.05
CA ASP A 62 -1.01 42.57 9.48
C ASP A 62 -1.75 41.44 8.74
N TYR A 63 -1.58 41.35 7.42
CA TYR A 63 -2.19 40.30 6.61
C TYR A 63 -1.52 38.95 6.86
N SER A 64 -0.19 38.95 6.94
CA SER A 64 0.61 37.77 7.27
C SER A 64 0.19 37.16 8.60
N ARG A 65 -0.13 37.99 9.60
CA ARG A 65 -0.68 37.51 10.88
C ARG A 65 -2.00 36.78 10.70
N LEU A 66 -2.94 37.37 9.95
CA LEU A 66 -4.26 36.77 9.71
C LEU A 66 -4.14 35.45 8.94
N VAL A 67 -3.32 35.42 7.88
CA VAL A 67 -3.08 34.22 7.07
C VAL A 67 -2.41 33.15 7.92
N LEU A 68 -1.44 33.51 8.78
CA LEU A 68 -0.81 32.58 9.72
C LEU A 68 -1.81 31.99 10.71
N VAL A 69 -2.70 32.80 11.29
CA VAL A 69 -3.75 32.30 12.19
C VAL A 69 -4.66 31.32 11.45
N ALA A 70 -5.09 31.65 10.23
CA ALA A 70 -5.93 30.75 9.43
C ALA A 70 -5.19 29.45 9.07
N PHE A 71 -3.92 29.54 8.68
CA PHE A 71 -3.07 28.40 8.33
C PHE A 71 -2.88 27.45 9.50
N PHE A 72 -2.42 27.95 10.65
CA PHE A 72 -2.21 27.11 11.84
C PHE A 72 -3.52 26.56 12.40
N LEU A 73 -4.64 27.28 12.27
CA LEU A 73 -5.95 26.76 12.67
C LEU A 73 -6.41 25.60 11.78
N LEU A 74 -6.19 25.70 10.47
CA LEU A 74 -6.47 24.62 9.53
C LEU A 74 -5.60 23.40 9.82
N MET A 75 -4.29 23.60 10.00
CA MET A 75 -3.35 22.51 10.29
C MET A 75 -3.67 21.85 11.64
N ALA A 76 -3.93 22.63 12.69
CA ALA A 76 -4.35 22.09 13.98
C ALA A 76 -5.60 21.21 13.86
N ASN A 77 -6.58 21.60 13.03
CA ASN A 77 -7.79 20.80 12.83
C ASN A 77 -7.50 19.48 12.08
N ILE A 78 -6.68 19.53 11.02
CA ILE A 78 -6.24 18.33 10.30
C ILE A 78 -5.51 17.39 11.25
N VAL A 79 -4.54 17.88 12.00
CA VAL A 79 -3.74 17.05 12.92
C VAL A 79 -4.59 16.53 14.08
N PHE A 80 -5.55 17.32 14.58
CA PHE A 80 -6.50 16.86 15.60
C PHE A 80 -7.35 15.69 15.09
N SER A 81 -7.84 15.75 13.86
CA SER A 81 -8.57 14.63 13.25
C SER A 81 -7.72 13.37 13.12
N GLN A 82 -6.42 13.51 12.82
CA GLN A 82 -5.48 12.39 12.75
C GLN A 82 -5.14 11.83 14.13
N MET A 83 -5.09 12.69 15.16
CA MET A 83 -4.93 12.28 16.56
C MET A 83 -6.13 11.44 17.03
N LEU A 84 -7.36 11.86 16.71
CA LEU A 84 -8.57 11.08 17.02
C LEU A 84 -8.63 9.74 16.27
N ALA A 85 -8.00 9.67 15.10
CA ALA A 85 -7.87 8.44 14.32
C ALA A 85 -6.63 7.59 14.71
N GLU A 86 -5.94 7.93 15.81
CA GLU A 86 -4.78 7.21 16.35
C GLU A 86 -3.68 6.94 15.30
N LYS A 87 -3.47 7.87 14.36
CA LYS A 87 -2.42 7.69 13.35
C LYS A 87 -1.03 7.80 13.96
N ASP A 88 -0.11 6.96 13.49
CA ASP A 88 1.28 6.94 13.95
C ASP A 88 2.08 8.22 13.59
N SER A 89 1.69 8.92 12.52
CA SER A 89 2.38 10.13 12.02
C SER A 89 1.42 11.11 11.33
N CYS A 90 1.68 12.42 11.43
CA CYS A 90 0.86 13.44 10.74
C CYS A 90 1.16 13.60 9.25
N GLY A 91 2.34 13.15 8.79
CA GLY A 91 2.82 13.31 7.41
C GLY A 91 3.28 14.74 7.05
N CYS A 92 3.05 15.73 7.91
CA CYS A 92 3.37 17.14 7.67
C CYS A 92 4.89 17.42 7.60
N PHE A 93 5.71 16.59 8.25
CA PHE A 93 7.19 16.62 8.20
C PHE A 93 7.78 15.56 7.26
N GLY A 94 6.97 15.15 6.30
CA GLY A 94 7.28 14.10 5.35
C GLY A 94 7.50 12.71 5.97
N ARG A 95 8.66 12.09 5.73
CA ARG A 95 9.01 10.76 6.29
C ARG A 95 9.33 10.78 7.79
N VAL A 96 9.52 11.96 8.39
CA VAL A 96 9.81 12.04 9.82
C VAL A 96 8.55 11.63 10.59
N LEU A 97 8.66 10.54 11.35
CA LEU A 97 7.58 10.04 12.20
C LEU A 97 7.42 10.97 13.40
N VAL A 98 6.59 12.01 13.23
CA VAL A 98 6.18 12.90 14.32
C VAL A 98 4.76 12.53 14.72
N ARG A 99 4.59 12.12 15.98
CA ARG A 99 3.27 11.76 16.51
C ARG A 99 2.31 12.97 16.37
N PRO A 100 1.06 12.78 15.91
CA PRO A 100 0.12 13.88 15.68
C PRO A 100 -0.06 14.83 16.87
N TRP A 101 -0.09 14.32 18.10
CA TRP A 101 -0.28 15.17 19.28
C TRP A 101 0.84 16.22 19.48
N ILE A 102 2.08 15.94 19.06
CA ILE A 102 3.20 16.89 19.15
C ILE A 102 2.95 18.04 18.17
N VAL A 103 2.57 17.73 16.94
CA VAL A 103 2.33 18.74 15.90
C VAL A 103 1.12 19.60 16.27
N PHE A 104 0.06 18.98 16.81
CA PHE A 104 -1.09 19.71 17.32
C PHE A 104 -0.72 20.69 18.44
N ALA A 105 0.16 20.29 19.37
CA ALA A 105 0.65 21.18 20.42
C ALA A 105 1.49 22.34 19.88
N ILE A 106 2.31 22.09 18.84
CA ILE A 106 3.07 23.15 18.14
C ILE A 106 2.10 24.14 17.49
N ASP A 107 1.08 23.68 16.77
CA ASP A 107 0.11 24.54 16.09
C ASP A 107 -0.70 25.38 17.08
N LEU A 108 -1.15 24.79 18.19
CA LEU A 108 -1.84 25.53 19.26
C LEU A 108 -0.94 26.56 19.92
N SER A 109 0.34 26.25 20.12
CA SER A 109 1.31 27.19 20.67
C SER A 109 1.56 28.36 19.72
N ALA A 110 1.69 28.09 18.42
CA ALA A 110 1.82 29.10 17.38
C ALA A 110 0.57 30.00 17.33
N LEU A 111 -0.64 29.43 17.38
CA LEU A 111 -1.90 30.17 17.46
C LEU A 111 -1.96 31.05 18.70
N GLY A 112 -1.61 30.52 19.87
CA GLY A 112 -1.54 31.29 21.11
C GLY A 112 -0.62 32.50 20.97
N LEU A 113 0.62 32.28 20.51
CA LEU A 113 1.58 33.36 20.26
C LEU A 113 1.04 34.41 19.29
N LEU A 114 0.42 33.99 18.19
CA LEU A 114 -0.16 34.88 17.19
C LEU A 114 -1.39 35.64 17.69
N LEU A 115 -2.15 35.11 18.65
CA LEU A 115 -3.33 35.78 19.19
C LEU A 115 -2.98 36.75 20.32
N PHE A 116 -2.03 36.39 21.20
CA PHE A 116 -1.71 37.19 22.39
C PHE A 116 -0.65 38.27 22.18
N ILE A 117 0.18 38.20 21.13
CA ILE A 117 1.21 39.23 20.88
C ILE A 117 0.55 40.50 20.31
N PRO A 118 0.80 41.70 20.87
CA PRO A 118 0.24 42.95 20.36
C PRO A 118 0.65 43.25 18.91
N ARG A 119 -0.23 43.87 18.12
CA ARG A 119 0.11 44.34 16.76
C ARG A 119 1.15 45.46 16.85
N GLY A 120 2.20 45.38 16.04
CA GLY A 120 3.12 46.51 15.83
C GLY A 120 2.47 47.54 14.91
N GLU A 121 2.78 48.83 15.09
CA GLU A 121 2.35 49.87 14.16
C GLU A 121 2.92 49.59 12.76
N SER A 122 2.03 49.35 11.80
CA SER A 122 2.35 49.07 10.41
C SER A 122 2.79 50.35 9.69
N GLN A 123 3.89 50.30 8.93
CA GLN A 123 4.25 51.41 8.05
C GLN A 123 3.23 51.55 6.89
N PRO A 124 2.87 52.78 6.48
CA PRO A 124 1.97 53.00 5.35
C PRO A 124 2.62 52.53 4.04
N PHE A 125 1.91 51.73 3.25
CA PHE A 125 2.48 51.02 2.09
C PHE A 125 1.73 51.26 0.77
N ASN A 126 2.41 50.98 -0.35
CA ASN A 126 1.91 51.17 -1.72
C ASN A 126 0.76 50.20 -2.06
N PRO A 127 -0.46 50.71 -2.35
CA PRO A 127 -1.66 49.90 -2.56
C PRO A 127 -1.65 49.07 -3.86
N ARG A 128 -0.80 49.39 -4.84
CA ARG A 128 -0.75 48.65 -6.13
C ARG A 128 -0.10 47.28 -5.98
N LEU A 129 1.05 47.24 -5.30
CA LEU A 129 1.77 45.99 -5.04
C LEU A 129 0.92 45.02 -4.20
N MET A 130 0.14 45.59 -3.26
CA MET A 130 -0.80 44.84 -2.42
C MET A 130 -1.86 44.08 -3.22
N ARG A 131 -2.44 44.69 -4.26
CA ARG A 131 -3.47 44.02 -5.07
C ARG A 131 -2.90 42.82 -5.85
N ILE A 132 -1.66 42.93 -6.31
CA ILE A 132 -0.99 41.85 -7.07
C ILE A 132 -0.67 40.67 -6.14
N PHE A 133 -0.04 40.94 -5.00
CA PHE A 133 0.29 39.88 -4.02
C PHE A 133 -0.96 39.25 -3.41
N ALA A 134 -1.99 40.03 -3.09
CA ALA A 134 -3.25 39.50 -2.59
C ALA A 134 -3.97 38.64 -3.64
N GLY A 135 -3.92 39.03 -4.92
CA GLY A 135 -4.46 38.24 -6.01
C GLY A 135 -3.75 36.89 -6.18
N LEU A 136 -2.42 36.89 -6.15
CA LEU A 136 -1.62 35.66 -6.24
C LEU A 136 -1.82 34.76 -5.01
N ALA A 137 -1.79 35.32 -3.80
CA ALA A 137 -2.04 34.57 -2.57
C ALA A 137 -3.45 33.96 -2.56
N GLY A 138 -4.46 34.76 -2.95
CA GLY A 138 -5.84 34.30 -3.06
C GLY A 138 -5.98 33.15 -4.07
N ALA A 139 -5.33 33.25 -5.24
CA ALA A 139 -5.33 32.18 -6.23
C ALA A 139 -4.68 30.89 -5.70
N VAL A 140 -3.54 31.00 -4.99
CA VAL A 140 -2.85 29.85 -4.38
C VAL A 140 -3.71 29.21 -3.27
N ILE A 141 -4.34 30.01 -2.42
CA ILE A 141 -5.24 29.51 -1.36
C ILE A 141 -6.46 28.82 -1.99
N VAL A 142 -7.10 29.43 -2.99
CA VAL A 142 -8.25 28.82 -3.67
C VAL A 142 -7.84 27.53 -4.37
N ALA A 143 -6.69 27.50 -5.05
CA ALA A 143 -6.18 26.29 -5.69
C ALA A 143 -5.83 25.19 -4.68
N GLY A 144 -5.13 25.55 -3.59
CA GLY A 144 -4.78 24.62 -2.52
C GLY A 144 -6.00 24.09 -1.76
N PHE A 145 -6.97 24.95 -1.45
CA PHE A 145 -8.22 24.56 -0.80
C PHE A 145 -9.10 23.73 -1.74
N SER A 146 -9.16 24.06 -3.02
CA SER A 146 -9.83 23.23 -4.03
C SER A 146 -9.17 21.86 -4.11
N ALA A 147 -7.84 21.77 -4.10
CA ALA A 147 -7.11 20.50 -4.08
C ALA A 147 -7.33 19.71 -2.77
N ILE A 148 -7.41 20.37 -1.60
CA ILE A 148 -7.79 19.74 -0.33
C ILE A 148 -9.22 19.23 -0.39
N VAL A 149 -10.19 20.03 -0.82
CA VAL A 149 -11.60 19.61 -0.92
C VAL A 149 -11.74 18.46 -1.91
N PHE A 150 -11.04 18.51 -3.05
CA PHE A 150 -11.02 17.42 -4.03
C PHE A 150 -10.42 16.11 -3.46
N ARG A 151 -9.63 16.20 -2.39
CA ARG A 151 -8.97 15.06 -1.75
C ARG A 151 -9.61 14.61 -0.44
N MET A 152 -10.17 15.53 0.33
CA MET A 152 -10.92 15.30 1.56
C MET A 152 -12.34 14.86 1.29
N VAL A 153 -12.90 15.17 0.12
CA VAL A 153 -13.95 14.34 -0.47
C VAL A 153 -13.23 13.08 -0.93
N PRO A 154 -13.37 11.94 -0.24
CA PRO A 154 -12.79 10.69 -0.67
C PRO A 154 -13.64 10.28 -1.87
N TRP A 155 -13.32 10.80 -3.05
CA TRP A 155 -13.98 10.38 -4.28
C TRP A 155 -13.77 8.87 -4.52
N GLU A 156 -12.79 8.26 -3.85
CA GLU A 156 -12.52 6.81 -3.94
C GLU A 156 -13.17 5.94 -2.84
N ASP A 157 -13.62 6.45 -1.68
CA ASP A 157 -14.00 5.54 -0.56
C ASP A 157 -15.24 5.89 0.28
N THR A 158 -15.97 6.97 -0.02
CA THR A 158 -17.25 7.22 0.68
C THR A 158 -18.42 6.58 -0.02
N THR A 159 -18.62 5.28 0.21
CA THR A 159 -19.94 4.60 0.19
C THR A 159 -20.90 4.99 -0.94
N ASP A 160 -20.42 5.25 -2.16
CA ASP A 160 -21.32 5.66 -3.24
C ASP A 160 -22.23 4.48 -3.61
N PRO A 161 -23.56 4.58 -3.41
CA PRO A 161 -24.58 3.64 -3.91
C PRO A 161 -24.41 3.30 -5.41
N GLN A 162 -23.70 4.15 -6.16
CA GLN A 162 -23.53 4.07 -7.60
C GLN A 162 -22.11 3.74 -8.08
N ALA A 163 -21.16 3.45 -7.17
CA ALA A 163 -19.85 2.95 -7.59
C ALA A 163 -20.04 1.74 -8.53
N PRO A 164 -19.27 1.61 -9.64
CA PRO A 164 -19.48 0.55 -10.60
C PRO A 164 -19.51 -0.80 -9.88
N ILE A 165 -20.52 -1.62 -10.19
CA ILE A 165 -20.80 -2.92 -9.55
C ILE A 165 -19.53 -3.75 -9.26
N PRO A 166 -18.50 -3.81 -10.14
CA PRO A 166 -17.25 -4.52 -9.88
C PRO A 166 -16.53 -4.09 -8.59
N HIS A 167 -16.47 -2.79 -8.28
CA HIS A 167 -15.74 -2.29 -7.12
C HIS A 167 -16.39 -2.69 -5.80
N ARG A 168 -17.73 -2.69 -5.74
CA ARG A 168 -18.48 -3.08 -4.53
C ARG A 168 -18.22 -4.53 -4.15
N LYS A 169 -18.29 -5.42 -5.14
CA LYS A 169 -18.08 -6.85 -4.96
C LYS A 169 -16.64 -7.18 -4.57
N VAL A 170 -15.67 -6.54 -5.23
CA VAL A 170 -14.25 -6.68 -4.87
C VAL A 170 -14.00 -6.18 -3.44
N ARG A 171 -14.57 -5.03 -3.06
CA ARG A 171 -14.50 -4.52 -1.69
C ARG A 171 -15.10 -5.51 -0.69
N GLN A 172 -16.25 -6.10 -0.99
CA GLN A 172 -16.88 -7.13 -0.16
C GLN A 172 -16.00 -8.36 0.01
N ILE A 173 -15.38 -8.85 -1.08
CA ILE A 173 -14.42 -9.96 -1.02
C ILE A 173 -13.25 -9.60 -0.09
N CYS A 174 -12.58 -8.47 -0.34
CA CYS A 174 -11.45 -8.03 0.49
C CYS A 174 -11.82 -7.90 1.96
N GLN A 175 -12.95 -7.24 2.27
CA GLN A 175 -13.43 -7.10 3.65
C GLN A 175 -13.70 -8.45 4.32
N SER A 176 -14.29 -9.40 3.60
CA SER A 176 -14.62 -10.72 4.16
C SER A 176 -13.36 -11.57 4.40
N ILE A 177 -12.39 -11.48 3.49
CA ILE A 177 -11.06 -12.12 3.65
C ILE A 177 -10.33 -11.51 4.85
N ASP A 178 -10.27 -10.17 4.94
CA ASP A 178 -9.59 -9.47 6.02
C ASP A 178 -10.28 -9.76 7.39
N GLN A 179 -11.61 -9.84 7.41
CA GLN A 179 -12.38 -10.28 8.58
C GLN A 179 -12.07 -11.73 8.98
N ASN A 180 -11.98 -12.64 8.00
CA ASN A 180 -11.63 -14.03 8.27
C ASN A 180 -10.22 -14.13 8.88
N TYR A 181 -9.24 -13.38 8.35
CA TYR A 181 -7.87 -13.41 8.88
C TYR A 181 -7.68 -12.71 10.21
N THR A 182 -8.52 -11.73 10.55
CA THR A 182 -8.48 -11.04 11.85
C THR A 182 -9.27 -11.77 12.94
N SER A 183 -10.05 -12.80 12.59
CA SER A 183 -10.86 -13.56 13.55
C SER A 183 -10.05 -14.51 14.44
N PHE A 184 -8.80 -14.83 14.08
CA PHE A 184 -7.83 -15.51 14.94
C PHE A 184 -6.64 -14.60 15.21
N ALA A 185 -6.22 -14.45 16.47
CA ALA A 185 -5.09 -13.58 16.81
C ALA A 185 -3.76 -14.20 16.37
N SER A 186 -3.68 -15.53 16.48
CA SER A 186 -2.56 -16.31 15.98
C SER A 186 -2.94 -17.75 15.67
N VAL A 187 -2.18 -18.36 14.76
CA VAL A 187 -2.32 -19.77 14.43
C VAL A 187 -0.96 -20.42 14.20
N GLU A 188 -0.78 -21.61 14.75
CA GLU A 188 0.37 -22.47 14.54
C GLU A 188 -0.08 -23.82 13.99
N PHE A 189 0.56 -24.31 12.92
CA PHE A 189 0.19 -25.57 12.28
C PHE A 189 1.34 -26.14 11.45
N GLU A 190 1.24 -27.40 11.05
CA GLU A 190 2.16 -28.04 10.11
C GLU A 190 1.51 -28.17 8.73
N LEU A 191 2.30 -27.96 7.67
CA LEU A 191 1.87 -28.07 6.29
C LEU A 191 2.79 -29.03 5.55
N LYS A 192 2.20 -30.08 4.98
CA LYS A 192 2.86 -30.97 4.04
C LYS A 192 2.68 -30.45 2.63
N LYS A 193 3.76 -30.35 1.87
CA LYS A 193 3.78 -30.12 0.44
C LYS A 193 4.28 -31.37 -0.28
N THR A 194 3.50 -31.90 -1.19
CA THR A 194 3.88 -33.00 -2.08
C THR A 194 3.96 -32.49 -3.50
N THR A 195 5.14 -32.57 -4.12
CA THR A 195 5.33 -32.27 -5.54
C THR A 195 5.39 -33.57 -6.32
N LYS A 196 4.45 -33.77 -7.24
CA LYS A 196 4.40 -34.90 -8.16
C LYS A 196 4.68 -34.45 -9.58
N SER A 197 5.40 -35.27 -10.33
CA SER A 197 5.66 -35.07 -11.75
C SER A 197 5.12 -36.27 -12.53
N PRO A 198 3.84 -36.27 -12.97
CA PRO A 198 3.17 -37.44 -13.54
C PRO A 198 3.86 -38.04 -14.78
N GLY A 199 4.62 -37.24 -15.53
CA GLY A 199 5.40 -37.69 -16.68
C GLY A 199 6.85 -38.07 -16.37
N ALA A 200 7.31 -37.90 -15.12
CA ALA A 200 8.66 -38.28 -14.73
C ALA A 200 8.69 -39.78 -14.41
N SER A 201 9.59 -40.52 -15.05
CA SER A 201 9.83 -41.94 -14.78
C SER A 201 10.84 -42.18 -13.64
N GLY A 202 11.23 -41.14 -12.89
CA GLY A 202 12.37 -41.21 -11.98
C GLY A 202 13.70 -41.26 -12.73
N GLU A 203 13.80 -40.56 -13.86
CA GLU A 203 14.96 -40.63 -14.76
C GLU A 203 16.21 -40.06 -14.08
N LYS A 204 17.27 -40.89 -14.03
CA LYS A 204 18.61 -40.48 -13.64
C LYS A 204 19.29 -39.83 -14.85
N ARG A 205 19.38 -38.51 -14.88
CA ARG A 205 20.10 -37.79 -15.93
C ARG A 205 21.56 -37.60 -15.55
N ILE A 206 22.45 -38.21 -16.32
CA ILE A 206 23.89 -38.03 -16.17
C ILE A 206 24.31 -36.85 -17.04
N VAL A 207 24.63 -35.72 -16.41
CA VAL A 207 25.20 -34.55 -17.07
C VAL A 207 26.68 -34.82 -17.27
N LYS A 208 27.13 -34.84 -18.53
CA LYS A 208 28.53 -35.02 -18.90
C LYS A 208 29.14 -33.71 -19.39
N ASP A 209 30.42 -33.49 -19.12
CA ASP A 209 31.18 -32.37 -19.69
C ASP A 209 31.46 -32.59 -21.18
N ALA A 210 32.11 -31.60 -21.82
CA ALA A 210 32.53 -31.70 -23.21
C ALA A 210 33.50 -32.86 -23.49
N LYS A 211 34.15 -33.40 -22.45
CA LYS A 211 35.06 -34.56 -22.53
C LYS A 211 34.34 -35.89 -22.24
N GLY A 212 33.04 -35.87 -21.99
CA GLY A 212 32.23 -37.05 -21.66
C GLY A 212 32.31 -37.49 -20.18
N SER A 213 33.01 -36.75 -19.32
CA SER A 213 33.12 -37.02 -17.88
C SER A 213 31.83 -36.63 -17.18
N THR A 214 31.34 -37.47 -16.26
CA THR A 214 30.12 -37.14 -15.50
C THR A 214 30.41 -35.98 -14.55
N ILE A 215 29.77 -34.82 -14.79
CA ILE A 215 29.82 -33.66 -13.90
C ILE A 215 28.79 -33.82 -12.77
N ALA A 216 27.59 -34.29 -13.12
CA ALA A 216 26.50 -34.41 -12.18
C ALA A 216 25.57 -35.54 -12.57
N THR A 217 24.92 -36.12 -11.56
CA THR A 217 23.75 -36.96 -11.77
C THR A 217 22.56 -36.24 -11.18
N ILE A 218 21.61 -35.86 -12.02
CA ILE A 218 20.35 -35.26 -11.60
C ILE A 218 19.32 -36.38 -11.53
N PHE A 219 18.82 -36.64 -10.33
CA PHE A 219 17.66 -37.51 -10.15
C PHE A 219 16.43 -36.61 -10.03
N THR A 220 15.46 -36.79 -10.93
CA THR A 220 14.17 -36.12 -10.81
C THR A 220 13.20 -37.09 -10.16
N PRO A 221 13.04 -37.05 -8.82
CA PRO A 221 12.10 -37.93 -8.14
C PRO A 221 10.69 -37.70 -8.68
N VAL A 222 9.93 -38.79 -8.82
CA VAL A 222 8.51 -38.73 -9.23
C VAL A 222 7.69 -37.96 -8.19
N ARG A 223 8.12 -38.01 -6.94
CA ARG A 223 7.46 -37.43 -5.78
C ARG A 223 8.50 -36.84 -4.82
N ILE A 224 8.33 -35.58 -4.45
CA ILE A 224 9.08 -34.91 -3.39
C ILE A 224 8.09 -34.54 -2.31
N GLU A 225 8.40 -34.85 -1.06
CA GLU A 225 7.63 -34.40 0.09
C GLU A 225 8.46 -33.41 0.89
N GLN A 226 7.81 -32.32 1.29
CA GLN A 226 8.37 -31.27 2.11
C GLN A 226 7.39 -30.96 3.23
N SER A 227 7.87 -30.75 4.45
CA SER A 227 7.07 -30.42 5.61
C SER A 227 7.54 -29.13 6.24
N TYR A 228 6.59 -28.28 6.61
CA TYR A 228 6.84 -26.98 7.16
C TYR A 228 6.01 -26.78 8.42
N ARG A 229 6.58 -26.11 9.42
CA ARG A 229 5.82 -25.56 10.53
C ARG A 229 5.57 -24.09 10.27
N TYR A 230 4.33 -23.68 10.38
CA TYR A 230 3.88 -22.32 10.18
C TYR A 230 3.42 -21.70 11.50
N ILE A 231 3.78 -20.44 11.67
CA ILE A 231 3.37 -19.60 12.80
C ILE A 231 2.91 -18.26 12.22
N ILE A 232 1.64 -17.91 12.42
CA ILE A 232 1.03 -16.68 11.88
C ILE A 232 0.51 -15.83 13.03
N ARG A 233 0.77 -14.52 12.98
CA ARG A 233 0.23 -13.52 13.91
C ARG A 233 -0.06 -12.24 13.13
N GLY A 234 -1.33 -12.00 12.80
CA GLY A 234 -1.73 -10.90 11.91
C GLY A 234 -1.07 -11.02 10.54
N ASP A 235 -0.21 -10.05 10.20
CA ASP A 235 0.57 -10.02 8.95
C ASP A 235 1.96 -10.66 9.10
N ASP A 236 2.39 -11.00 10.32
CA ASP A 236 3.65 -11.69 10.55
C ASP A 236 3.46 -13.18 10.26
N VAL A 237 4.34 -13.74 9.42
CA VAL A 237 4.35 -15.16 9.07
C VAL A 237 5.75 -15.71 9.27
N ARG A 238 5.87 -16.82 9.97
CA ARG A 238 7.10 -17.60 10.10
C ARG A 238 6.87 -19.00 9.57
N ARG A 239 7.83 -19.48 8.79
CA ARG A 239 7.88 -20.82 8.21
C ARG A 239 9.21 -21.47 8.56
N ASP A 240 9.15 -22.53 9.35
CA ASP A 240 10.30 -23.38 9.67
C ASP A 240 10.25 -24.64 8.81
N SER A 241 11.35 -25.01 8.14
CA SER A 241 11.42 -26.28 7.42
C SER A 241 11.71 -27.44 8.36
N LEU A 242 10.87 -28.48 8.28
CA LEU A 242 10.98 -29.71 9.08
C LEU A 242 11.74 -30.82 8.34
N ASP A 243 11.97 -30.64 7.04
CA ASP A 243 12.65 -31.61 6.19
C ASP A 243 14.09 -31.83 6.59
N GLU A 244 14.60 -33.05 6.46
CA GLU A 244 15.99 -33.39 6.79
C GLU A 244 17.00 -32.57 5.97
N PHE A 245 16.70 -32.29 4.69
CA PHE A 245 17.59 -31.55 3.79
C PHE A 245 17.63 -30.04 4.04
N SER A 246 16.62 -29.48 4.69
CA SER A 246 16.54 -28.04 4.97
C SER A 246 16.22 -27.78 6.43
N ARG A 247 16.50 -28.74 7.32
CA ARG A 247 16.18 -28.67 8.74
C ARG A 247 16.80 -27.41 9.34
N GLY A 248 15.96 -26.59 9.94
CA GLY A 248 16.36 -25.32 10.56
C GLY A 248 16.45 -24.15 9.57
N ALA A 249 16.12 -24.34 8.29
CA ALA A 249 15.86 -23.22 7.40
C ALA A 249 14.57 -22.51 7.84
N VAL A 250 14.64 -21.18 7.92
CA VAL A 250 13.56 -20.35 8.43
C VAL A 250 13.28 -19.24 7.43
N ALA A 251 12.00 -19.02 7.11
CA ALA A 251 11.54 -17.87 6.36
C ALA A 251 10.57 -17.06 7.21
N ILE A 252 10.76 -15.75 7.28
CA ILE A 252 9.91 -14.84 8.05
C ILE A 252 9.44 -13.71 7.16
N ILE A 253 8.15 -13.44 7.15
CA ILE A 253 7.57 -12.17 6.72
C ILE A 253 7.20 -11.40 7.99
N SER A 254 7.73 -10.20 8.16
CA SER A 254 7.30 -9.30 9.24
C SER A 254 7.44 -7.86 8.79
N ARG A 255 6.41 -7.04 9.07
CA ARG A 255 6.36 -5.61 8.72
C ARG A 255 6.70 -5.35 7.24
N GLY A 256 6.17 -6.19 6.34
CA GLY A 256 6.37 -6.07 4.89
C GLY A 256 7.76 -6.48 4.38
N ARG A 257 8.63 -7.02 5.24
CA ARG A 257 9.95 -7.54 4.85
C ARG A 257 9.99 -9.05 4.96
N GLU A 258 10.66 -9.67 4.02
CA GLU A 258 10.94 -11.09 4.00
C GLU A 258 12.41 -11.34 4.38
N LEU A 259 12.64 -12.31 5.26
CA LEU A 259 13.94 -12.75 5.68
C LEU A 259 14.01 -14.27 5.57
N HIS A 260 14.93 -14.77 4.75
CA HIS A 260 15.15 -16.19 4.57
C HIS A 260 16.54 -16.57 5.09
N PHE A 261 16.60 -17.53 6.01
CA PHE A 261 17.84 -18.05 6.58
C PHE A 261 18.01 -19.51 6.22
N ASP A 262 19.18 -19.84 5.68
CA ASP A 262 19.62 -21.20 5.44
C ASP A 262 20.79 -21.55 6.38
N PRO A 263 20.59 -22.49 7.34
CA PRO A 263 21.62 -22.86 8.30
C PRO A 263 22.82 -23.56 7.64
N LYS A 264 22.64 -24.23 6.50
CA LYS A 264 23.72 -24.97 5.83
C LYS A 264 24.74 -24.03 5.21
N THR A 265 24.26 -22.96 4.59
CA THR A 265 25.10 -21.93 3.98
C THR A 265 25.45 -20.80 4.94
N ARG A 266 24.87 -20.79 6.16
CA ARG A 266 24.95 -19.69 7.13
C ARG A 266 24.69 -18.35 6.46
N ARG A 267 23.69 -18.32 5.58
CA ARG A 267 23.33 -17.14 4.79
C ARG A 267 21.91 -16.72 5.11
N ALA A 268 21.75 -15.45 5.46
CA ALA A 268 20.46 -14.79 5.58
C ALA A 268 20.27 -13.85 4.38
N VAL A 269 19.11 -13.90 3.75
CA VAL A 269 18.72 -13.01 2.66
C VAL A 269 17.52 -12.20 3.11
N ALA A 270 17.69 -10.88 3.21
CA ALA A 270 16.62 -9.95 3.49
C ALA A 270 16.17 -9.29 2.18
N ARG A 271 14.85 -9.26 1.93
CA ARG A 271 14.24 -8.58 0.79
C ARG A 271 12.90 -7.98 1.19
N ASP A 272 12.39 -7.05 0.40
CA ASP A 272 11.01 -6.62 0.57
C ASP A 272 10.08 -7.79 0.19
N ALA A 273 9.01 -8.03 0.97
CA ALA A 273 8.13 -9.19 0.74
C ALA A 273 7.43 -9.11 -0.62
N ASP A 274 7.27 -7.89 -1.12
CA ASP A 274 6.75 -7.58 -2.45
C ASP A 274 7.78 -7.78 -3.58
N MET A 275 8.94 -8.38 -3.31
CA MET A 275 10.01 -8.62 -4.29
C MET A 275 10.37 -10.11 -4.46
N SER A 276 9.63 -11.03 -3.84
CA SER A 276 9.83 -12.46 -4.05
C SER A 276 9.41 -12.86 -5.47
N THR A 277 10.36 -13.02 -6.39
CA THR A 277 10.10 -13.50 -7.74
C THR A 277 10.23 -15.02 -7.82
N GLY A 278 9.19 -15.69 -8.33
CA GLY A 278 9.21 -17.11 -8.68
C GLY A 278 9.31 -18.11 -7.52
N ALA A 279 9.30 -17.66 -6.27
CA ALA A 279 9.18 -18.52 -5.10
C ALA A 279 7.70 -18.78 -4.79
N GLU A 280 7.37 -19.90 -4.17
CA GLU A 280 6.03 -20.05 -3.59
C GLU A 280 5.86 -19.03 -2.46
N PRO A 281 4.65 -18.44 -2.30
CA PRO A 281 4.41 -17.47 -1.24
C PRO A 281 4.70 -18.11 0.10
N ILE A 282 5.40 -17.37 0.97
CA ILE A 282 5.63 -17.84 2.34
C ILE A 282 4.30 -17.87 3.06
N ASP A 283 3.45 -16.87 2.90
CA ASP A 283 2.13 -16.86 3.53
C ASP A 283 1.23 -17.98 2.95
N PRO A 284 0.85 -18.98 3.75
CA PRO A 284 0.00 -20.09 3.31
C PRO A 284 -1.40 -19.62 2.86
N ARG A 285 -1.86 -18.45 3.36
CA ARG A 285 -3.13 -17.80 2.95
C ARG A 285 -3.11 -17.31 1.50
N SER A 286 -1.92 -17.12 0.95
CA SER A 286 -1.67 -16.64 -0.41
C SER A 286 -1.23 -17.75 -1.36
N LEU A 287 -1.16 -19.02 -0.90
CA LEU A 287 -0.81 -20.15 -1.77
C LEU A 287 -1.73 -20.22 -2.98
N GLY A 288 -1.21 -20.66 -4.12
CA GLY A 288 -1.95 -20.70 -5.38
C GLY A 288 -1.94 -19.39 -6.16
N PHE A 289 -1.63 -18.26 -5.52
CA PHE A 289 -1.28 -17.03 -6.24
C PHE A 289 0.20 -17.02 -6.62
N GLU A 290 0.59 -16.06 -7.44
CA GLU A 290 2.00 -15.79 -7.72
C GLU A 290 2.57 -14.77 -6.75
N THR A 291 3.84 -14.94 -6.42
CA THR A 291 4.61 -13.95 -5.71
C THR A 291 5.15 -12.91 -6.69
N PRO A 292 5.33 -11.66 -6.25
CA PRO A 292 5.21 -11.19 -4.87
C PRO A 292 3.78 -10.86 -4.43
N LEU A 293 3.33 -11.45 -3.32
CA LEU A 293 2.00 -11.18 -2.77
C LEU A 293 2.01 -11.13 -1.24
N ILE A 294 1.47 -10.04 -0.69
CA ILE A 294 1.28 -9.89 0.76
C ILE A 294 -0.02 -10.60 1.18
N SER A 295 -1.12 -10.34 0.48
CA SER A 295 -2.42 -10.95 0.75
C SER A 295 -3.27 -11.08 -0.51
N VAL A 296 -4.30 -11.93 -0.49
CA VAL A 296 -5.26 -12.04 -1.60
C VAL A 296 -5.98 -10.71 -1.87
N SER A 297 -6.28 -9.93 -0.83
CA SER A 297 -6.85 -8.57 -0.95
C SER A 297 -5.91 -7.63 -1.70
N ASP A 298 -4.60 -7.73 -1.45
CA ASP A 298 -3.57 -6.98 -2.17
C ASP A 298 -3.47 -7.41 -3.64
N TRP A 299 -3.66 -8.70 -3.96
CA TRP A 299 -3.71 -9.20 -5.34
C TRP A 299 -4.84 -8.54 -6.12
N LEU A 300 -6.04 -8.45 -5.52
CA LEU A 300 -7.22 -7.83 -6.15
C LEU A 300 -7.03 -6.33 -6.41
N ARG A 301 -6.21 -5.65 -5.61
CA ARG A 301 -5.95 -4.20 -5.75
C ARG A 301 -4.88 -3.90 -6.80
N ARG A 302 -3.90 -4.78 -6.97
CA ARG A 302 -2.76 -4.57 -7.88
C ARG A 302 -3.07 -4.86 -9.34
N HIS A 303 -3.99 -5.79 -9.61
CA HIS A 303 -4.19 -6.29 -10.97
C HIS A 303 -5.36 -5.61 -11.68
N LYS A 304 -5.25 -5.51 -13.01
CA LYS A 304 -6.31 -4.96 -13.86
C LYS A 304 -7.46 -5.96 -13.92
N LEU A 305 -8.56 -5.64 -13.26
CA LEU A 305 -9.76 -6.47 -13.26
C LEU A 305 -10.49 -6.32 -14.61
N ILE A 306 -10.73 -7.44 -15.28
CA ILE A 306 -11.48 -7.53 -16.55
C ILE A 306 -12.97 -7.64 -16.28
N SER A 307 -13.36 -8.52 -15.35
CA SER A 307 -14.77 -8.72 -15.01
C SER A 307 -14.95 -9.26 -13.61
N VAL A 308 -16.04 -8.88 -12.96
CA VAL A 308 -16.45 -9.39 -11.66
C VAL A 308 -17.91 -9.83 -11.77
N LYS A 309 -18.17 -11.13 -11.67
CA LYS A 309 -19.50 -11.73 -11.91
C LYS A 309 -19.89 -12.62 -10.73
N ASP A 310 -21.18 -12.65 -10.40
CA ASP A 310 -21.65 -13.71 -9.51
C ASP A 310 -21.62 -15.03 -10.26
N TYR A 311 -21.40 -16.13 -9.54
CA TYR A 311 -21.62 -17.46 -10.06
C TYR A 311 -22.46 -18.26 -9.08
N GLN A 312 -23.24 -19.17 -9.62
CA GLN A 312 -24.02 -20.14 -8.88
C GLN A 312 -23.79 -21.49 -9.54
N SER A 313 -23.45 -22.47 -8.73
CA SER A 313 -23.33 -23.88 -9.11
C SER A 313 -24.27 -24.70 -8.22
N GLU A 314 -24.41 -25.99 -8.51
CA GLU A 314 -25.28 -26.88 -7.70
C GLU A 314 -24.86 -26.95 -6.23
N SER A 315 -23.56 -26.77 -5.93
CA SER A 315 -22.99 -26.95 -4.59
C SER A 315 -22.42 -25.68 -3.97
N ASP A 316 -22.29 -24.59 -4.72
CA ASP A 316 -21.60 -23.37 -4.28
C ASP A 316 -22.13 -22.12 -4.99
N GLN A 317 -22.07 -20.99 -4.30
CA GLN A 317 -22.39 -19.67 -4.83
C GLN A 317 -21.33 -18.66 -4.39
N GLY A 318 -21.03 -17.68 -5.25
CA GLY A 318 -20.05 -16.66 -4.90
C GLY A 318 -19.74 -15.72 -6.03
N ILE A 319 -18.51 -15.22 -6.06
CA ILE A 319 -18.05 -14.22 -7.01
C ILE A 319 -16.84 -14.74 -7.79
N SER A 320 -16.88 -14.63 -9.10
CA SER A 320 -15.76 -14.89 -9.99
C SER A 320 -15.14 -13.57 -10.45
N VAL A 321 -13.85 -13.42 -10.19
CA VAL A 321 -13.03 -12.28 -10.60
C VAL A 321 -12.09 -12.74 -11.71
N ARG A 322 -12.15 -12.05 -12.84
CA ARG A 322 -11.25 -12.23 -13.97
C ARG A 322 -10.32 -11.03 -14.04
N ALA A 323 -9.01 -11.25 -14.10
CA ALA A 323 -7.99 -10.20 -14.11
C ALA A 323 -6.86 -10.50 -15.09
N VAL A 324 -6.19 -9.46 -15.59
CA VAL A 324 -4.92 -9.59 -16.31
C VAL A 324 -3.78 -9.44 -15.31
N VAL A 325 -2.88 -10.42 -15.30
CA VAL A 325 -1.66 -10.43 -14.48
C VAL A 325 -0.46 -10.26 -15.41
N SER A 326 0.27 -9.16 -15.22
CA SER A 326 1.46 -8.81 -15.99
C SER A 326 2.71 -9.16 -15.19
N MET A 327 3.42 -10.21 -15.59
CA MET A 327 4.64 -10.64 -14.91
C MET A 327 5.89 -10.16 -15.66
N PRO A 328 6.81 -9.46 -14.99
CA PRO A 328 8.11 -9.16 -15.57
C PRO A 328 8.94 -10.46 -15.68
N ARG A 329 9.37 -10.82 -16.89
CA ARG A 329 10.43 -11.83 -17.13
C ARG A 329 11.66 -11.14 -17.71
N ALA A 330 12.81 -11.80 -17.62
CA ALA A 330 14.13 -11.26 -18.01
C ALA A 330 14.19 -10.60 -19.39
N HIS A 331 13.32 -10.99 -20.33
CA HIS A 331 13.31 -10.47 -21.70
C HIS A 331 11.93 -10.02 -22.21
N ALA A 332 10.85 -10.17 -21.42
CA ALA A 332 9.50 -9.78 -21.83
C ALA A 332 8.55 -9.72 -20.63
N THR A 333 7.51 -8.88 -20.73
CA THR A 333 6.36 -8.96 -19.82
C THR A 333 5.41 -10.04 -20.33
N LEU A 334 5.15 -11.06 -19.52
CA LEU A 334 4.14 -12.08 -19.83
C LEU A 334 2.81 -11.64 -19.23
N GLU A 335 1.82 -11.42 -20.06
CA GLU A 335 0.44 -11.21 -19.61
C GLU A 335 -0.31 -12.54 -19.62
N THR A 336 -0.90 -12.87 -18.48
CA THR A 336 -1.75 -14.04 -18.31
C THR A 336 -3.12 -13.58 -17.80
N GLU A 337 -4.15 -14.35 -18.13
CA GLU A 337 -5.50 -14.11 -17.67
C GLU A 337 -5.80 -15.04 -16.50
N TRP A 338 -6.21 -14.47 -15.38
CA TRP A 338 -6.52 -15.20 -14.16
C TRP A 338 -8.02 -15.15 -13.90
N VAL A 339 -8.61 -16.29 -13.58
CA VAL A 339 -9.99 -16.42 -13.13
C VAL A 339 -9.97 -17.00 -11.71
N VAL A 340 -10.30 -16.17 -10.74
CA VAL A 340 -10.37 -16.56 -9.33
C VAL A 340 -11.82 -16.65 -8.91
N ARG A 341 -12.22 -17.77 -8.31
CA ARG A 341 -13.57 -17.94 -7.75
C ARG A 341 -13.48 -17.85 -6.23
N PHE A 342 -14.32 -17.00 -5.66
CA PHE A 342 -14.49 -16.80 -4.23
C PHE A 342 -15.86 -17.32 -3.83
N SER A 343 -15.95 -18.11 -2.76
CA SER A 343 -17.21 -18.72 -2.31
C SER A 343 -17.80 -17.96 -1.13
N ALA A 344 -19.10 -17.65 -1.19
CA ALA A 344 -19.80 -17.03 -0.06
C ALA A 344 -19.87 -17.96 1.16
N GLN A 345 -19.82 -19.29 0.96
CA GLN A 345 -19.83 -20.27 2.06
C GLN A 345 -18.58 -20.15 2.94
N PHE A 346 -17.45 -19.78 2.34
CA PHE A 346 -16.14 -19.68 3.01
C PHE A 346 -15.73 -18.22 3.23
N ASN A 347 -16.66 -17.32 3.56
CA ASN A 347 -16.38 -15.89 3.76
C ASN A 347 -15.63 -15.24 2.58
N PHE A 348 -15.99 -15.63 1.35
CA PHE A 348 -15.31 -15.20 0.12
C PHE A 348 -13.81 -15.52 0.07
N LEU A 349 -13.35 -16.59 0.72
CA LEU A 349 -12.04 -17.17 0.47
C LEU A 349 -11.98 -17.81 -0.94
N PRO A 350 -10.78 -17.86 -1.58
CA PRO A 350 -10.62 -18.40 -2.93
C PRO A 350 -10.83 -19.91 -2.95
N VAL A 351 -11.76 -20.42 -3.76
CA VAL A 351 -12.03 -21.87 -3.92
C VAL A 351 -11.39 -22.46 -5.18
N SER A 352 -11.18 -21.63 -6.20
CA SER A 352 -10.41 -22.02 -7.37
C SER A 352 -9.65 -20.84 -7.98
N ILE A 353 -8.52 -21.15 -8.60
CA ILE A 353 -7.75 -20.23 -9.43
C ILE A 353 -7.45 -20.93 -10.73
N ASP A 354 -7.80 -20.32 -11.85
CA ASP A 354 -7.46 -20.81 -13.18
C ASP A 354 -6.63 -19.73 -13.89
N GLU A 355 -5.47 -20.12 -14.41
CA GLU A 355 -4.55 -19.26 -15.15
C GLU A 355 -4.53 -19.68 -16.62
N TYR A 356 -4.71 -18.72 -17.51
CA TYR A 356 -4.71 -18.91 -18.95
C TYR A 356 -3.63 -18.04 -19.59
N SER A 357 -2.94 -18.57 -20.59
CA SER A 357 -2.13 -17.75 -21.50
C SER A 357 -3.02 -16.93 -22.42
N ARG A 358 -2.41 -15.95 -23.10
CA ARG A 358 -3.09 -15.05 -24.05
C ARG A 358 -3.78 -15.77 -25.22
N ASP A 359 -3.31 -16.96 -25.59
CA ASP A 359 -3.92 -17.83 -26.62
C ASP A 359 -5.08 -18.68 -26.06
N GLY A 360 -5.41 -18.53 -24.78
CA GLY A 360 -6.44 -19.31 -24.08
C GLY A 360 -5.98 -20.67 -23.57
N SER A 361 -4.71 -21.05 -23.75
CA SER A 361 -4.19 -22.31 -23.20
C SER A 361 -4.21 -22.28 -21.67
N HIS A 362 -4.67 -23.36 -21.05
CA HIS A 362 -4.73 -23.47 -19.59
C HIS A 362 -3.33 -23.77 -19.04
N LEU A 363 -2.81 -22.89 -18.18
CA LEU A 363 -1.45 -22.97 -17.62
C LEU A 363 -1.44 -23.56 -16.21
N ARG A 364 -2.43 -23.21 -15.39
CA ARG A 364 -2.48 -23.58 -13.98
C ARG A 364 -3.89 -23.62 -13.45
N GLN A 365 -4.15 -24.58 -12.55
CA GLN A 365 -5.41 -24.70 -11.82
C GLN A 365 -5.11 -24.98 -10.36
N GLY A 366 -5.56 -24.11 -9.47
CA GLY A 366 -5.58 -24.31 -8.02
C GLY A 366 -6.99 -24.64 -7.54
N ARG A 367 -7.13 -25.64 -6.66
CA ARG A 367 -8.38 -25.96 -5.97
C ARG A 367 -8.16 -26.02 -4.48
N TYR A 368 -8.95 -25.26 -3.73
CA TYR A 368 -8.81 -25.11 -2.29
C TYR A 368 -9.90 -25.91 -1.59
N THR A 369 -9.54 -26.46 -0.43
CA THR A 369 -10.51 -26.95 0.54
C THR A 369 -10.26 -26.26 1.87
N TYR A 370 -11.34 -25.93 2.56
CA TYR A 370 -11.31 -25.24 3.83
C TYR A 370 -11.95 -26.09 4.92
N GLU A 371 -11.48 -25.90 6.13
CA GLU A 371 -12.14 -26.38 7.34
C GLU A 371 -12.39 -25.22 8.29
N LYS A 372 -13.43 -25.34 9.08
CA LYS A 372 -13.76 -24.33 10.07
C LYS A 372 -12.85 -24.54 11.29
N LEU A 373 -12.31 -23.45 11.83
CA LEU A 373 -11.50 -23.51 13.05
C LEU A 373 -12.31 -24.08 14.23
N PRO A 374 -11.66 -24.71 15.23
CA PRO A 374 -12.36 -25.36 16.36
C PRO A 374 -13.30 -24.45 17.15
N ASP A 375 -12.98 -23.15 17.25
CA ASP A 375 -13.78 -22.13 17.91
C ASP A 375 -14.93 -21.59 17.03
N GLY A 376 -14.95 -21.97 15.75
CA GLY A 376 -15.92 -21.53 14.76
C GLY A 376 -15.74 -20.09 14.28
N SER A 377 -14.63 -19.41 14.61
CA SER A 377 -14.42 -18.00 14.28
C SER A 377 -14.08 -17.76 12.81
N ALA A 378 -13.31 -18.68 12.22
CA ALA A 378 -12.76 -18.54 10.87
C ALA A 378 -12.85 -19.82 10.04
N TRP A 379 -12.66 -19.66 8.74
CA TRP A 379 -12.28 -20.72 7.82
C TRP A 379 -10.76 -20.73 7.63
N PHE A 380 -10.19 -21.92 7.63
CA PHE A 380 -8.76 -22.16 7.51
C PHE A 380 -8.45 -23.14 6.39
N LEU A 381 -7.30 -22.97 5.73
CA LEU A 381 -6.89 -23.84 4.64
C LEU A 381 -6.72 -25.27 5.16
N LYS A 382 -7.41 -26.23 4.57
CA LYS A 382 -7.24 -27.66 4.86
C LYS A 382 -6.29 -28.29 3.86
N SER A 383 -6.56 -28.10 2.58
CA SER A 383 -5.69 -28.56 1.50
C SER A 383 -5.80 -27.69 0.25
N LEU A 384 -4.77 -27.74 -0.58
CA LEU A 384 -4.73 -27.09 -1.89
C LEU A 384 -4.05 -28.02 -2.89
N THR A 385 -4.69 -28.25 -4.03
CA THR A 385 -4.06 -28.93 -5.17
C THR A 385 -3.83 -27.93 -6.29
N ILE A 386 -2.59 -27.80 -6.76
CA ILE A 386 -2.21 -26.98 -7.91
C ILE A 386 -1.71 -27.89 -9.02
N GLU A 387 -2.43 -27.92 -10.12
CA GLU A 387 -2.01 -28.55 -11.37
C GLU A 387 -1.37 -27.50 -12.27
N ARG A 388 -0.23 -27.84 -12.89
CA ARG A 388 0.48 -26.99 -13.85
C ARG A 388 0.66 -27.72 -15.15
N TRP A 389 0.26 -27.09 -16.24
CA TRP A 389 0.51 -27.54 -17.60
C TRP A 389 1.70 -26.79 -18.16
N ALA A 390 2.46 -27.45 -19.04
CA ALA A 390 3.46 -26.73 -19.82
C ALA A 390 2.76 -25.92 -20.91
N ALA A 391 3.31 -24.75 -21.22
CA ALA A 391 2.75 -23.79 -22.18
C ALA A 391 2.74 -24.27 -23.65
N LYS A 392 2.90 -25.56 -23.92
CA LYS A 392 2.84 -26.14 -25.25
C LYS A 392 1.41 -26.58 -25.54
N ALA A 393 0.83 -26.02 -26.60
CA ALA A 393 -0.52 -26.32 -27.05
C ALA A 393 -0.79 -27.84 -27.15
N GLY A 394 -1.95 -28.27 -26.65
CA GLY A 394 -2.45 -29.64 -26.79
C GLY A 394 -2.06 -30.63 -25.70
N MET A 395 -1.35 -30.23 -24.64
CA MET A 395 -1.13 -31.12 -23.49
C MET A 395 -2.41 -31.31 -22.68
N ARG A 396 -2.85 -32.58 -22.57
CA ARG A 396 -4.03 -32.95 -21.77
C ARG A 396 -3.72 -33.16 -20.29
N ASN A 397 -2.47 -33.52 -19.96
CA ASN A 397 -2.08 -33.89 -18.60
C ASN A 397 -1.17 -32.82 -17.97
N PRO A 398 -1.30 -32.56 -16.65
CA PRO A 398 -0.41 -31.65 -15.96
C PRO A 398 1.01 -32.23 -15.88
N VAL A 399 2.01 -31.35 -16.03
CA VAL A 399 3.43 -31.68 -15.93
C VAL A 399 3.88 -31.69 -14.47
N THR A 400 3.22 -30.92 -13.61
CA THR A 400 3.49 -30.85 -12.19
C THR A 400 2.20 -30.73 -11.41
N ILE A 401 2.07 -31.50 -10.34
CA ILE A 401 0.98 -31.41 -9.37
C ILE A 401 1.60 -31.09 -8.02
N LEU A 402 1.16 -30.01 -7.39
CA LEU A 402 1.54 -29.62 -6.05
C LEU A 402 0.35 -29.84 -5.13
N GLU A 403 0.52 -30.66 -4.11
CA GLU A 403 -0.51 -30.90 -3.10
C GLU A 403 -0.03 -30.32 -1.78
N TYR A 404 -0.83 -29.46 -1.18
CA TYR A 404 -0.61 -28.90 0.15
C TYR A 404 -1.67 -29.47 1.07
N GLU A 405 -1.28 -29.94 2.24
CA GLU A 405 -2.19 -30.53 3.23
C GLU A 405 -1.75 -30.08 4.62
N VAL A 406 -2.68 -29.51 5.38
CA VAL A 406 -2.43 -29.18 6.79
C VAL A 406 -2.45 -30.48 7.60
N ILE A 407 -1.38 -30.71 8.37
CA ILE A 407 -1.21 -31.90 9.19
C ILE A 407 -1.68 -31.59 10.62
N GLY A 408 -2.74 -32.28 11.03
CA GLY A 408 -3.31 -32.12 12.38
C GLY A 408 -4.12 -30.82 12.55
N PRO A 409 -4.78 -30.65 13.69
CA PRO A 409 -5.59 -29.45 13.94
C PRO A 409 -4.69 -28.22 14.17
N PRO A 410 -5.05 -27.04 13.63
CA PRO A 410 -4.34 -25.80 13.91
C PRO A 410 -4.46 -25.43 15.40
N LEU A 411 -3.34 -25.00 15.98
CA LEU A 411 -3.28 -24.49 17.36
C LEU A 411 -3.54 -22.98 17.35
N LEU A 412 -4.63 -22.56 17.99
CA LEU A 412 -5.08 -21.17 18.03
C LEU A 412 -4.63 -20.44 19.29
N ASP A 413 -4.48 -19.12 19.16
CA ASP A 413 -4.31 -18.16 20.26
C ASP A 413 -3.23 -18.51 21.28
N LYS A 414 -2.21 -19.24 20.82
CA LYS A 414 -1.01 -19.46 21.59
C LYS A 414 -0.33 -18.09 21.79
N PRO A 415 0.19 -17.77 22.98
CA PRO A 415 0.87 -16.50 23.20
C PRO A 415 2.15 -16.45 22.34
N ILE A 416 2.07 -15.81 21.17
CA ILE A 416 3.19 -15.57 20.28
C ILE A 416 3.78 -14.19 20.57
N THR A 417 4.94 -14.19 21.21
CA THR A 417 5.73 -12.99 21.48
C THR A 417 6.54 -12.57 20.26
N ASP A 418 6.98 -11.30 20.23
CA ASP A 418 7.84 -10.77 19.16
C ASP A 418 9.13 -11.59 18.98
N SER A 419 9.65 -12.17 20.06
CA SER A 419 10.80 -13.08 20.03
C SER A 419 10.61 -14.33 19.17
N THR A 420 9.37 -14.67 18.81
CA THR A 420 9.07 -15.77 17.88
C THR A 420 9.44 -15.40 16.45
N PHE A 421 9.38 -14.11 16.10
CA PHE A 421 9.75 -13.58 14.78
C PHE A 421 11.17 -12.99 14.76
N ASP A 422 11.79 -12.80 15.92
CA ASP A 422 13.20 -12.46 16.02
C ASP A 422 14.08 -13.64 15.58
N MET A 423 15.00 -13.39 14.64
CA MET A 423 16.08 -14.33 14.31
C MET A 423 17.39 -13.90 14.94
N LYS A 424 17.95 -14.79 15.76
CA LYS A 424 19.32 -14.68 16.27
C LYS A 424 20.24 -15.43 15.33
N PHE A 425 21.12 -14.70 14.66
CA PHE A 425 22.11 -15.26 13.77
C PHE A 425 23.41 -15.58 14.51
N ALA A 426 24.11 -16.63 14.09
CA ALA A 426 25.48 -16.85 14.54
C ALA A 426 26.38 -15.70 14.04
N PRO A 427 27.45 -15.32 14.78
CA PRO A 427 28.30 -14.19 14.42
C PRO A 427 28.91 -14.24 13.02
N ASP A 428 29.04 -15.43 12.45
CA ASP A 428 29.60 -15.68 11.11
C ASP A 428 28.55 -15.77 10.01
N THR A 429 27.28 -15.48 10.31
CA THR A 429 26.20 -15.50 9.32
C THR A 429 26.37 -14.36 8.32
N SER A 430 26.44 -14.68 7.03
CA SER A 430 26.45 -13.69 5.97
C SER A 430 25.04 -13.15 5.74
N ILE A 431 24.83 -11.86 5.99
CA ILE A 431 23.56 -11.19 5.72
C ILE A 431 23.65 -10.47 4.38
N VAL A 432 22.81 -10.88 3.44
CA VAL A 432 22.68 -10.25 2.12
C VAL A 432 21.34 -9.53 2.08
N VAL A 433 21.39 -8.21 2.04
CA VAL A 433 20.21 -7.41 1.72
C VAL A 433 20.10 -7.38 0.20
N ALA A 434 19.09 -8.07 -0.35
CA ALA A 434 18.83 -7.99 -1.77
C ALA A 434 18.54 -6.51 -2.10
N PRO A 435 19.28 -5.89 -3.04
CA PRO A 435 18.97 -4.53 -3.43
C PRO A 435 17.52 -4.51 -3.89
N LYS A 436 16.76 -3.50 -3.47
CA LYS A 436 15.48 -3.19 -4.11
C LYS A 436 15.80 -3.10 -5.60
N MET A 437 15.39 -4.08 -6.40
CA MET A 437 15.52 -3.93 -7.85
C MET A 437 14.61 -2.75 -8.17
N LEU A 438 15.20 -1.55 -8.24
CA LEU A 438 14.65 -0.44 -8.98
C LEU A 438 14.21 -1.04 -10.29
N HIS A 439 12.90 -1.17 -10.48
CA HIS A 439 12.32 -1.79 -11.66
C HIS A 439 13.09 -1.26 -12.88
N ALA A 440 13.72 -2.17 -13.63
CA ALA A 440 14.28 -1.88 -14.95
C ALA A 440 13.14 -1.62 -15.95
N MET A 441 12.18 -0.76 -15.59
CA MET A 441 11.12 -0.23 -16.44
C MET A 441 11.60 0.98 -17.27
N ASN A 442 12.84 1.45 -17.07
CA ASN A 442 13.39 2.61 -17.77
C ASN A 442 14.36 2.31 -18.93
N SER A 443 14.34 1.10 -19.50
CA SER A 443 15.05 0.84 -20.77
C SER A 443 14.09 0.43 -21.89
N GLY A 444 13.13 1.31 -22.21
CA GLY A 444 12.51 1.38 -23.53
C GLY A 444 13.21 2.45 -24.39
N PRO A 445 13.37 2.25 -25.71
CA PRO A 445 14.07 3.22 -26.55
C PRO A 445 13.24 4.50 -26.65
N ALA A 446 13.84 5.61 -26.20
CA ALA A 446 13.33 6.94 -26.45
C ALA A 446 13.27 7.17 -27.97
N LYS A 447 12.08 7.09 -28.57
CA LYS A 447 11.74 7.70 -29.86
C LYS A 447 10.23 7.79 -30.02
N SER A 448 9.80 9.00 -30.41
CA SER A 448 8.49 9.39 -30.96
C SER A 448 7.26 9.28 -30.05
N PHE A 449 6.94 10.38 -29.34
CA PHE A 449 5.55 10.75 -29.04
C PHE A 449 5.41 12.28 -29.10
N PHE A 450 5.41 12.82 -30.32
CA PHE A 450 4.77 14.09 -30.64
C PHE A 450 3.51 13.76 -31.43
N ALA A 451 2.45 14.52 -31.18
CA ALA A 451 1.10 14.46 -31.77
C ALA A 451 0.15 13.44 -31.12
N LEU A 452 -0.79 13.95 -30.30
CA LEU A 452 -2.23 13.99 -30.59
C LEU A 452 -2.99 14.49 -29.34
N LEU A 453 -3.43 15.75 -29.37
CA LEU A 453 -4.52 16.27 -28.54
C LEU A 453 -5.82 16.09 -29.32
N PRO A 454 -6.95 15.73 -28.67
CA PRO A 454 -8.26 16.08 -29.18
C PRO A 454 -8.82 17.28 -28.40
N GLU A 455 -9.09 18.35 -29.15
CA GLU A 455 -10.16 19.29 -28.88
C GLU A 455 -11.50 18.52 -28.88
N ASN A 456 -12.26 18.59 -27.79
CA ASN A 456 -13.58 19.22 -27.86
C ASN A 456 -14.29 19.31 -26.51
N SER A 457 -15.03 20.41 -26.43
CA SER A 457 -15.83 20.89 -25.32
C SER A 457 -17.29 20.43 -25.46
N LYS A 458 -18.03 20.62 -24.35
CA LYS A 458 -19.50 20.57 -24.17
C LYS A 458 -20.02 19.26 -23.57
N GLU A 459 -20.36 19.30 -22.29
CA GLU A 459 -21.75 19.46 -21.84
C GLU A 459 -21.82 19.69 -20.33
N LEU A 460 -22.45 20.81 -19.95
CA LEU A 460 -22.76 21.21 -18.58
C LEU A 460 -24.21 20.83 -18.31
N GLY A 461 -24.43 19.77 -17.52
CA GLY A 461 -25.73 19.34 -17.02
C GLY A 461 -25.90 19.72 -15.55
N SER A 462 -26.94 20.49 -15.25
CA SER A 462 -27.28 21.00 -13.91
C SER A 462 -27.65 19.90 -12.91
N VAL A 463 -27.14 19.98 -11.68
CA VAL A 463 -27.76 19.30 -10.52
C VAL A 463 -27.79 20.24 -9.31
N ARG A 464 -29.01 20.45 -8.79
CA ARG A 464 -29.39 21.35 -7.70
C ARG A 464 -29.90 20.47 -6.54
N ARG A 465 -29.49 20.79 -5.30
CA ARG A 465 -29.88 20.21 -3.97
C ARG A 465 -29.25 18.82 -3.72
N TYR A 466 -28.60 18.51 -2.59
CA TYR A 466 -28.96 18.71 -1.17
C TYR A 466 -27.70 18.85 -0.28
N TRP A 467 -27.82 19.60 0.83
CA TRP A 467 -26.80 19.78 1.88
C TRP A 467 -27.45 19.58 3.26
N PRO A 468 -26.91 18.70 4.13
CA PRO A 468 -26.95 18.99 5.56
C PRO A 468 -25.73 18.45 6.34
N TYR A 469 -24.54 19.06 6.28
CA TYR A 469 -23.48 18.90 7.31
C TYR A 469 -22.50 20.08 7.29
N VAL A 470 -22.96 21.27 7.68
CA VAL A 470 -22.16 22.52 7.60
C VAL A 470 -22.31 23.36 8.88
N GLY A 471 -22.28 22.70 10.05
CA GLY A 471 -22.36 23.40 11.33
C GLY A 471 -21.12 24.24 11.63
N GLY A 472 -19.92 23.66 11.49
CA GLY A 472 -18.65 24.34 11.81
C GLY A 472 -18.15 25.29 10.71
N LEU A 473 -18.32 24.92 9.44
CA LEU A 473 -17.81 25.68 8.29
C LEU A 473 -18.60 27.00 8.08
N ASN A 474 -19.91 26.98 8.30
CA ASN A 474 -20.72 28.20 8.25
C ASN A 474 -20.33 29.17 9.36
N LEU A 475 -19.92 28.69 10.53
CA LEU A 475 -19.47 29.56 11.62
C LEU A 475 -18.17 30.29 11.25
N VAL A 476 -17.19 29.61 10.65
CA VAL A 476 -15.92 30.22 10.22
C VAL A 476 -16.14 31.23 9.09
N ILE A 477 -16.94 30.87 8.07
CA ILE A 477 -17.28 31.78 6.97
C ILE A 477 -18.10 32.98 7.48
N PHE A 478 -19.04 32.76 8.41
CA PHE A 478 -19.85 33.82 9.03
C PHE A 478 -19.01 34.76 9.89
N LEU A 479 -18.04 34.24 10.65
CA LEU A 479 -17.10 35.05 11.43
C LEU A 479 -16.16 35.86 10.53
N LEU A 480 -15.65 35.27 9.44
CA LEU A 480 -14.85 35.98 8.44
C LEU A 480 -15.66 37.05 7.69
N ALA A 481 -16.93 36.78 7.36
CA ALA A 481 -17.83 37.72 6.70
C ALA A 481 -18.26 38.88 7.61
N LEU A 482 -18.60 38.60 8.88
CA LEU A 482 -18.88 39.64 9.89
C LEU A 482 -17.66 40.52 10.15
N TRP A 483 -16.47 39.92 10.15
CA TRP A 483 -15.22 40.63 10.33
C TRP A 483 -14.89 41.52 9.11
N ALA A 484 -14.99 41.00 7.88
CA ALA A 484 -14.78 41.77 6.64
C ALA A 484 -15.77 42.94 6.51
N ARG A 485 -17.03 42.73 6.90
CA ARG A 485 -18.08 43.77 6.88
C ARG A 485 -17.78 44.94 7.83
N ARG A 486 -16.99 44.71 8.88
CA ARG A 486 -16.56 45.74 9.84
C ARG A 486 -15.37 46.58 9.33
N TYR A 487 -14.62 46.07 8.35
CA TYR A 487 -13.38 46.70 7.84
C TYR A 487 -13.50 47.33 6.44
N ILE A 488 -14.56 47.04 5.68
CA ILE A 488 -14.79 47.67 4.35
C ILE A 488 -15.50 49.04 4.47
N LYS A 489 -15.87 49.49 5.67
CA LYS A 489 -16.50 50.80 5.94
C LYS A 489 -15.58 51.84 6.60
N LEU A 490 -14.27 51.61 6.62
CA LEU A 490 -13.22 52.57 6.97
C LEU A 490 -12.23 52.62 5.81
#